data_AF-A0A953AT93-F1
#
_entry.id   AF-A0A953AT93-F1
#
_cell.length_a   1.000
_cell.length_b   1.000
_cell.length_c   1.000
_cell.angle_alpha   90.00
_cell.angle_beta   90.00
_cell.angle_gamma   90.00
#
_symmetry.space_group_name_H-M   'P 1'
#
loop_
_entity.id
_entity.type
_entity.pdbx_description
1 polymer ?
#
loop_
_entity_poly.entity_id
_entity_poly.type
_entity_poly.pdbx_seq_one_letter_code
_entity_poly.pdbx_strand_id
1 'polypeptide(L)'
;MAPRNRTGDPDRWAQMIARIAELEDRVRILEARVRSFSVQSRKDAASTKVAPRAARARPRPRCPGCTLELPKGRRGDSCVWCGFVFSAIGGRAFR
;
A
#
# COMPACT_ATOMS: atom_id res chain seq x y z
N MET A 1 16.33 35.76 35.81
CA MET A 1 15.91 36.59 34.66
C MET A 1 15.19 35.71 33.65
N ALA A 2 14.14 36.25 33.04
CA ALA A 2 12.98 35.57 32.46
C ALA A 2 13.22 34.33 31.57
N PRO A 3 12.43 33.25 31.72
CA PRO A 3 12.17 32.30 30.66
C PRO A 3 10.94 32.79 29.87
N ARG A 4 11.08 33.06 28.57
CA ARG A 4 10.00 33.08 27.55
C ARG A 4 10.52 33.75 26.27
N ASN A 5 10.75 32.95 25.23
CA ASN A 5 9.99 33.22 24.02
C ASN A 5 9.52 31.89 23.42
N ARG A 6 8.28 31.55 23.77
CA ARG A 6 7.56 30.34 23.38
C ARG A 6 6.46 30.71 22.37
N THR A 7 6.74 31.69 21.51
CA THR A 7 5.89 32.09 20.38
C THR A 7 6.40 31.39 19.14
N GLY A 8 5.50 30.76 18.39
CA GLY A 8 5.81 30.05 17.16
C GLY A 8 6.73 30.86 16.27
N ASP A 9 7.90 30.32 16.02
CA ASP A 9 8.87 30.88 15.09
C ASP A 9 8.18 30.91 13.72
N PRO A 10 7.89 32.09 13.16
CA PRO A 10 7.19 32.22 11.89
C PRO A 10 7.92 31.47 10.77
N ASP A 11 9.25 31.35 10.87
CA ASP A 11 10.08 30.60 9.93
C ASP A 11 9.85 29.09 10.07
N ARG A 12 9.69 28.59 11.30
CA ARG A 12 9.33 27.19 11.55
C ARG A 12 7.93 26.87 11.03
N TRP A 13 6.98 27.79 11.20
CA TRP A 13 5.63 27.63 10.66
C TRP A 13 5.63 27.61 9.13
N ALA A 14 6.37 28.52 8.48
CA ALA A 14 6.54 28.55 7.04
C ALA A 14 7.20 27.25 6.51
N GLN A 15 8.22 26.75 7.20
CA GLN A 15 8.86 25.46 6.87
C GLN A 15 7.88 24.29 6.98
N MET A 16 7.05 24.25 8.02
CA MET A 16 6.04 23.21 8.19
C MET A 16 5.00 23.26 7.07
N ILE A 17 4.51 24.45 6.69
CA ILE A 17 3.57 24.60 5.58
C ILE A 17 4.19 24.13 4.27
N ALA A 18 5.41 24.55 3.95
CA ALA A 18 6.11 24.13 2.75
C ALA A 18 6.28 22.61 2.70
N ARG A 19 6.62 22.00 3.84
CA ARG A 19 6.76 20.54 3.95
C ARG A 19 5.43 19.81 3.80
N ILE A 20 4.35 20.35 4.36
CA ILE A 20 3.00 19.79 4.20
C ILE A 20 2.61 19.81 2.71
N ALA A 21 2.79 20.94 2.02
CA ALA A 21 2.49 21.06 0.60
C ALA A 21 3.27 20.04 -0.26
N GLU A 22 4.57 19.90 -0.02
CA GLU A 22 5.40 18.89 -0.70
C GLU A 22 4.88 17.46 -0.47
N LEU A 23 4.51 17.15 0.78
CA LEU A 23 4.00 15.83 1.13
C LEU A 23 2.63 15.56 0.50
N GLU A 24 1.74 16.54 0.48
CA GLU A 24 0.43 16.45 -0.18
C GLU A 24 0.57 16.18 -1.68
N ASP A 25 1.48 16.87 -2.36
CA ASP A 25 1.75 16.64 -3.78
C ASP A 25 2.32 15.24 -4.04
N ARG A 26 3.24 14.79 -3.20
CA ARG A 26 3.80 13.44 -3.29
C ARG A 26 2.73 12.37 -3.07
N VAL A 27 1.84 12.56 -2.10
CA VAL A 27 0.71 11.65 -1.85
C VAL A 27 -0.23 11.65 -3.06
N ARG A 28 -0.56 12.80 -3.63
CA ARG A 28 -1.42 12.90 -4.83
C ARG A 28 -0.83 12.12 -6.02
N ILE A 29 0.49 12.22 -6.25
CA ILE A 29 1.18 11.46 -7.31
C ILE A 29 1.14 9.95 -7.03
N LEU A 30 1.39 9.54 -5.78
CA LEU A 30 1.35 8.13 -5.39
C LEU A 30 -0.05 7.54 -5.54
N GLU A 31 -1.09 8.25 -5.12
CA GLU A 31 -2.47 7.83 -5.32
C GLU A 31 -2.81 7.67 -6.80
N ALA A 32 -2.41 8.63 -7.64
CA ALA A 32 -2.62 8.53 -9.09
C ALA A 32 -1.95 7.28 -9.67
N ARG A 33 -0.71 7.00 -9.26
CA ARG A 33 0.00 5.78 -9.67
C ARG A 33 -0.72 4.52 -9.20
N VAL A 34 -1.11 4.45 -7.93
CA VAL A 34 -1.83 3.28 -7.36
C VAL A 34 -3.16 3.05 -8.09
N ARG A 35 -3.90 4.11 -8.42
CA ARG A 35 -5.13 4.01 -9.23
C ARG A 35 -4.82 3.42 -10.61
N SER A 36 -3.79 3.93 -11.29
CA SER A 36 -3.38 3.42 -12.61
C SER A 36 -2.96 1.95 -12.55
N PHE A 37 -2.13 1.55 -11.57
CA PHE A 37 -1.73 0.16 -11.37
C PHE A 37 -2.93 -0.75 -11.05
N SER A 38 -3.88 -0.28 -10.25
CA SER A 38 -5.09 -1.03 -9.92
C SER A 38 -5.97 -1.26 -11.15
N VAL A 39 -6.10 -0.26 -12.04
CA VAL A 39 -6.84 -0.39 -13.30
C VAL A 39 -6.12 -1.35 -14.25
N GLN A 40 -4.80 -1.24 -14.39
CA GLN A 40 -4.01 -2.15 -15.23
C GLN A 40 -4.12 -3.60 -14.76
N SER A 41 -3.95 -3.84 -13.45
CA SER A 41 -4.06 -5.18 -12.88
C SER A 41 -5.44 -5.81 -13.08
N ARG A 42 -6.53 -5.02 -13.04
CA ARG A 42 -7.88 -5.53 -13.37
C ARG A 42 -8.02 -5.91 -14.84
N LYS A 43 -7.39 -5.17 -15.76
CA LYS A 43 -7.39 -5.50 -17.20
C LYS A 43 -6.65 -6.80 -17.48
N ASP A 44 -5.50 -6.99 -16.85
CA ASP A 44 -4.70 -8.22 -16.97
C ASP A 44 -5.44 -9.44 -16.37
N ALA A 45 -6.13 -9.24 -15.24
CA ALA A 45 -6.99 -10.27 -14.64
C ALA A 45 -8.21 -10.60 -15.51
N ALA A 46 -8.82 -9.61 -16.19
CA ALA A 46 -9.95 -9.81 -17.09
C ALA A 46 -9.54 -10.51 -18.41
N SER A 47 -8.30 -10.34 -18.86
CA SER A 47 -7.72 -11.06 -19.99
C SER A 47 -7.48 -12.54 -19.67
N THR A 48 -7.26 -12.87 -18.39
CA THR A 48 -7.05 -14.25 -17.91
C THR A 48 -8.37 -14.93 -17.51
N LYS A 49 -9.36 -15.00 -18.42
CA LYS A 49 -10.56 -15.82 -18.20
C LYS A 49 -10.29 -17.30 -18.54
N VAL A 50 -9.58 -17.98 -17.65
CA VAL A 50 -9.67 -19.45 -17.54
C VAL A 50 -10.65 -19.76 -16.42
N ALA A 51 -11.77 -20.38 -16.77
CA ALA A 51 -12.85 -20.72 -15.84
C ALA A 51 -12.36 -21.66 -14.72
N PRO A 52 -12.71 -21.43 -13.44
CA PRO A 52 -12.52 -22.44 -12.42
C PRO A 52 -13.85 -23.16 -12.13
N ARG A 53 -13.83 -24.45 -12.44
CA ARG A 53 -14.66 -25.51 -11.84
C ARG A 53 -14.88 -25.22 -10.35
N ALA A 54 -16.13 -25.32 -9.92
CA ALA A 54 -16.54 -25.25 -8.53
C ALA A 54 -15.76 -26.25 -7.68
N ALA A 55 -14.90 -25.77 -6.80
CA ALA A 55 -14.35 -26.54 -5.71
C ALA A 55 -14.38 -25.67 -4.45
N ARG A 56 -15.15 -26.12 -3.47
CA ARG A 56 -15.20 -25.59 -2.10
C ARG A 56 -13.79 -25.66 -1.51
N ALA A 57 -13.00 -24.61 -1.67
CA ALA A 57 -11.66 -24.49 -1.11
C ALA A 57 -11.63 -23.25 -0.22
N ARG A 58 -11.03 -23.40 0.97
CA ARG A 58 -10.85 -22.35 1.99
C ARG A 58 -10.50 -20.99 1.36
N PRO A 59 -11.01 -19.87 1.89
CA PRO A 59 -10.76 -18.55 1.33
C PRO A 59 -9.24 -18.35 1.18
N ARG A 60 -8.82 -18.16 -0.08
CA ARG A 60 -7.41 -18.00 -0.41
C ARG A 60 -6.88 -16.75 0.29
N PRO A 61 -5.68 -16.81 0.90
CA PRO A 61 -5.07 -15.63 1.50
C PRO A 61 -4.82 -14.60 0.40
N ARG A 62 -5.37 -13.40 0.59
CA ARG A 62 -5.15 -12.24 -0.29
C ARG A 62 -3.99 -11.42 0.24
N CYS A 63 -3.15 -10.88 -0.62
CA CYS A 63 -2.09 -9.99 -0.19
C CYS A 63 -2.70 -8.71 0.43
N PRO A 64 -2.27 -8.26 1.61
CA PRO A 64 -2.81 -7.04 2.22
C PRO A 64 -2.34 -5.76 1.50
N GLY A 65 -1.24 -5.81 0.73
CA GLY A 65 -0.76 -4.67 -0.05
C GLY A 65 -1.52 -4.44 -1.36
N CYS A 66 -1.84 -5.51 -2.11
CA CYS A 66 -2.50 -5.40 -3.42
C CYS A 66 -3.85 -6.12 -3.51
N THR A 67 -4.30 -6.79 -2.44
CA THR A 67 -5.56 -7.55 -2.33
C THR A 67 -5.73 -8.70 -3.33
N LEU A 68 -4.72 -8.97 -4.16
CA LEU A 68 -4.69 -10.09 -5.10
C LEU A 68 -4.56 -11.44 -4.39
N GLU A 69 -5.11 -12.48 -5.02
CA GLU A 69 -4.89 -13.86 -4.57
C GLU A 69 -3.43 -14.24 -4.75
N LEU A 70 -2.82 -14.82 -3.71
CA LEU A 70 -1.46 -15.33 -3.82
C LEU A 70 -1.40 -16.60 -4.70
N PRO A 71 -0.36 -16.76 -5.53
CA PRO A 71 -0.14 -17.99 -6.30
C PRO A 71 0.09 -19.20 -5.36
N LYS A 72 -0.24 -20.41 -5.85
CA LYS A 72 -0.04 -21.66 -5.11
C LYS A 72 1.46 -21.94 -4.94
N GLY A 73 1.96 -22.01 -3.70
CA GLY A 73 3.37 -22.36 -3.42
C GLY A 73 3.88 -21.87 -2.06
N ARG A 74 5.18 -22.05 -1.79
CA ARG A 74 5.84 -21.45 -0.61
C ARG A 74 5.72 -19.93 -0.72
N ARG A 75 5.13 -19.31 0.30
CA ARG A 75 5.10 -17.85 0.43
C ARG A 75 6.53 -17.38 0.71
N GLY A 76 7.10 -16.57 -0.18
CA GLY A 76 8.32 -15.82 0.14
C GLY A 76 8.01 -14.72 1.16
N ASP A 77 9.05 -14.02 1.64
CA ASP A 77 8.87 -12.92 2.60
C ASP A 77 8.09 -11.73 2.02
N SER A 78 7.98 -11.65 0.69
CA SER A 78 7.31 -10.57 -0.03
C SER A 78 6.30 -11.07 -1.08
N CYS A 79 5.33 -10.21 -1.39
CA CYS A 79 4.34 -10.45 -2.43
C CYS A 79 5.00 -10.38 -3.82
N VAL A 80 4.79 -11.42 -4.63
CA VAL A 80 5.32 -11.51 -6.00
C VAL A 80 4.73 -10.41 -6.91
N TRP A 81 3.55 -9.87 -6.58
CA TRP A 81 2.87 -8.88 -7.42
C TRP A 81 3.23 -7.43 -7.11
N CYS A 82 3.32 -7.07 -5.84
CA CYS A 82 3.52 -5.67 -5.41
C CYS A 82 4.71 -5.46 -4.49
N GLY A 83 5.50 -6.51 -4.22
CA GLY A 83 6.66 -6.44 -3.32
C GLY A 83 6.30 -6.29 -1.84
N PHE A 84 5.02 -6.34 -1.47
CA PHE A 84 4.57 -6.16 -0.09
C PHE A 84 5.20 -7.20 0.85
N VAL A 85 5.93 -6.74 1.87
CA VAL A 85 6.63 -7.62 2.83
C VAL A 85 5.65 -8.12 3.89
N PHE A 86 5.40 -9.43 3.93
CA PHE A 86 4.38 -10.02 4.80
C PHE A 86 4.75 -10.02 6.28
N SER A 87 6.03 -9.97 6.62
CA SER A 87 6.50 -9.86 8.01
C SER A 87 6.06 -8.55 8.68
N ALA A 88 5.71 -7.52 7.89
CA ALA A 88 5.28 -6.22 8.41
C ALA A 88 3.93 -6.22 9.15
N ILE A 89 3.09 -7.27 9.00
CA ILE A 89 1.73 -7.31 9.59
C ILE A 89 1.52 -8.49 10.55
N GLY A 90 2.58 -8.98 11.19
CA GLY A 90 2.43 -9.85 12.38
C GLY A 90 1.62 -11.15 12.15
N GLY A 91 2.19 -12.08 11.39
CA GLY A 91 2.19 -13.53 11.65
C GLY A 91 0.91 -14.38 11.79
N ARG A 92 -0.30 -13.85 11.99
CA ARG A 92 -1.48 -14.70 12.33
C ARG A 92 -2.54 -14.84 11.25
N ALA A 93 -2.64 -13.90 10.31
CA ALA A 93 -3.60 -14.00 9.19
C ALA A 93 -3.06 -14.76 7.96
N PHE A 94 -1.79 -15.19 7.98
CA PHE A 94 -1.07 -15.65 6.79
C PHE A 94 -0.27 -16.95 6.98
N ARG A 95 -0.47 -17.68 8.07
CA ARG A 95 -0.01 -19.08 8.19
C ARG A 95 -0.98 -19.99 7.44
#